data_AF-A0A956EXA7-F1
#
_entry.id   AF-A0A956EXA7-F1
#
_cell.length_a   1.000
_cell.length_b   1.000
_cell.length_c   1.000
_cell.angle_alpha   90.00
_cell.angle_beta   90.00
_cell.angle_gamma   90.00
#
_symmetry.space_group_name_H-M   'P 1'
#
loop_
_entity.id
_entity.type
_entity.pdbx_description
1 polymer ?
#
loop_
_entity_poly.entity_id
_entity_poly.type
_entity_poly.pdbx_seq_one_letter_code
_entity_poly.pdbx_strand_id
1 'polypeptide(L)'
;MKLQSTLRPGFVSVLAFALLSACAASQKSAWAGDNYYQRGDYASAVVAYQVQLSEPIEREDRSGALLRLGLSYLTLATAEADARAEYVFRQLIAAFPDSAHAQSARIALTRLKRARQSEATRASDEVRIARLQLVLGAYKRQLTRTRERLAAYREANSEASSERTALVKEIEGLKLKVKAQEERIEGLSKQLDAIKRIDLDRQPD
;
A
#
# COMPACT_ATOMS: atom_id res chain seq x y z
N MET A 1 -21.20 -99.21 -43.50
CA MET A 1 -21.02 -98.75 -42.10
C MET A 1 -21.37 -97.27 -42.05
N LYS A 2 -22.52 -96.93 -41.46
CA LYS A 2 -23.03 -95.55 -41.34
C LYS A 2 -22.63 -95.01 -39.96
N LEU A 3 -21.77 -93.98 -39.92
CA LEU A 3 -21.48 -93.23 -38.71
C LEU A 3 -22.55 -92.14 -38.56
N GLN A 4 -23.44 -92.31 -37.57
CA GLN A 4 -24.42 -91.31 -37.18
C GLN A 4 -23.74 -90.29 -36.26
N SER A 5 -23.65 -89.04 -36.72
CA SER A 5 -23.22 -87.87 -35.95
C SER A 5 -24.38 -87.34 -35.10
N THR A 6 -24.27 -87.43 -33.79
CA THR A 6 -25.20 -86.81 -32.83
C THR A 6 -24.50 -85.68 -32.08
N LEU A 7 -24.42 -84.51 -32.71
CA LEU A 7 -24.06 -83.25 -32.04
C LEU A 7 -25.34 -82.56 -31.56
N ARG A 8 -25.46 -82.42 -30.22
CA ARG A 8 -26.57 -81.75 -29.54
C ARG A 8 -26.49 -80.23 -29.75
N PRO A 9 -27.57 -79.57 -30.20
CA PRO A 9 -27.65 -78.12 -30.24
C PRO A 9 -28.19 -77.62 -28.90
N GLY A 10 -27.38 -76.87 -28.15
CA GLY A 10 -27.90 -76.15 -27.00
C GLY A 10 -26.89 -75.95 -25.89
N PHE A 11 -25.86 -75.14 -26.11
CA PHE A 11 -25.03 -74.56 -25.02
C PHE A 11 -24.20 -73.36 -25.53
N VAL A 12 -24.80 -72.42 -26.27
CA VAL A 12 -24.10 -71.19 -26.72
C VAL A 12 -24.71 -69.90 -26.17
N SER A 13 -25.83 -69.94 -25.45
CA SER A 13 -26.61 -68.72 -25.20
C SER A 13 -26.64 -68.18 -23.76
N VAL A 14 -25.57 -68.35 -22.97
CA VAL A 14 -25.52 -67.78 -21.59
C VAL A 14 -24.30 -66.89 -21.32
N LEU A 15 -23.29 -66.84 -22.21
CA LEU A 15 -22.08 -66.06 -21.97
C LEU A 15 -22.03 -64.68 -22.66
N ALA A 16 -23.18 -64.13 -23.06
CA ALA A 16 -23.28 -62.82 -23.72
C ALA A 16 -23.97 -61.72 -22.89
N PHE A 17 -24.48 -62.03 -21.69
CA PHE A 17 -25.25 -61.08 -20.87
C PHE A 17 -24.50 -60.48 -19.67
N ALA A 18 -23.27 -60.93 -19.38
CA ALA A 18 -22.52 -60.46 -18.22
C ALA A 18 -21.56 -59.27 -18.49
N LEU A 19 -21.45 -58.81 -19.75
CA LEU A 19 -20.56 -57.70 -20.12
C LEU A 19 -21.27 -56.35 -20.36
N LEU A 20 -22.61 -56.30 -20.29
CA LEU A 20 -23.36 -55.04 -20.49
C LEU A 20 -23.65 -54.25 -19.19
N SER A 21 -23.47 -54.81 -18.00
CA SER A 21 -23.79 -54.12 -16.74
C SER A 21 -22.68 -53.21 -16.19
N ALA A 22 -21.50 -53.13 -16.82
CA ALA A 22 -20.41 -52.29 -16.35
C ALA A 22 -20.45 -50.84 -16.91
N CYS A 23 -21.19 -50.55 -17.98
CA CYS A 23 -21.20 -49.21 -18.60
C CYS A 23 -22.11 -48.19 -17.90
N ALA A 24 -23.15 -48.61 -17.16
CA ALA A 24 -24.11 -47.67 -16.57
C ALA A 24 -23.67 -47.06 -15.22
N ALA A 25 -22.67 -47.63 -14.56
CA ALA A 25 -22.17 -47.12 -13.27
C ALA A 25 -21.20 -45.94 -13.44
N SER A 26 -20.54 -45.81 -14.61
CA SER A 26 -19.54 -44.77 -14.85
C SER A 26 -20.13 -43.37 -15.08
N GLN A 27 -21.41 -43.28 -15.48
CA GLN A 27 -22.02 -41.97 -15.78
C GLN A 27 -22.45 -41.21 -14.51
N LYS A 28 -22.57 -41.90 -13.36
CA LYS A 28 -23.14 -41.33 -12.12
C LYS A 28 -22.19 -40.44 -11.31
N SER A 29 -20.87 -40.61 -11.43
CA SER A 29 -19.89 -39.83 -10.65
C SER A 29 -19.59 -38.44 -11.25
N ALA A 30 -19.87 -38.23 -12.55
CA ALA A 30 -19.59 -36.98 -13.25
C ALA A 30 -20.41 -35.76 -12.77
N TRP A 31 -21.51 -35.97 -12.02
CA TRP A 31 -22.46 -34.89 -11.69
C TRP A 31 -22.30 -34.29 -10.29
N ALA A 32 -21.53 -34.92 -9.39
CA ALA A 32 -21.44 -34.45 -8.01
C ALA A 32 -20.72 -33.09 -7.90
N GLY A 33 -19.53 -32.97 -8.52
CA GLY A 33 -18.76 -31.72 -8.51
C GLY A 33 -19.52 -30.56 -9.16
N ASP A 34 -20.19 -30.83 -10.29
CA ASP A 34 -21.00 -29.86 -11.01
C ASP A 34 -22.18 -29.34 -10.18
N ASN A 35 -22.83 -30.24 -9.44
CA ASN A 35 -23.93 -29.86 -8.56
C ASN A 35 -23.46 -28.91 -7.45
N TYR A 36 -22.35 -29.23 -6.79
CA TYR A 36 -21.75 -28.36 -5.78
C TYR A 36 -21.30 -27.03 -6.37
N TYR A 37 -20.66 -27.04 -7.54
CA TYR A 37 -20.21 -25.85 -8.25
C TYR A 37 -21.37 -24.91 -8.58
N GLN A 38 -22.48 -25.44 -9.13
CA GLN A 38 -23.67 -24.65 -9.47
C GLN A 38 -24.36 -24.07 -8.23
N ARG A 39 -24.26 -24.73 -7.08
CA ARG A 39 -24.76 -24.23 -5.79
C ARG A 39 -23.84 -23.20 -5.14
N GLY A 40 -22.66 -22.95 -5.70
CA GLY A 40 -21.64 -22.08 -5.11
C GLY A 40 -20.90 -22.70 -3.92
N ASP A 41 -21.09 -24.00 -3.64
CA ASP A 41 -20.33 -24.72 -2.63
C ASP A 41 -19.00 -25.20 -3.23
N TYR A 42 -18.10 -24.23 -3.44
CA TYR A 42 -16.82 -24.48 -4.10
C TYR A 42 -15.89 -25.38 -3.28
N ALA A 43 -16.03 -25.39 -1.95
CA ALA A 43 -15.25 -26.27 -1.08
C ALA A 43 -15.63 -27.75 -1.31
N SER A 44 -16.92 -28.07 -1.30
CA SER A 44 -17.40 -29.41 -1.62
C SER A 44 -17.13 -29.77 -3.09
N ALA A 45 -17.23 -28.80 -4.01
CA ALA A 45 -16.93 -29.01 -5.42
C ALA A 45 -15.46 -29.41 -5.63
N VAL A 46 -14.51 -28.77 -4.94
CA VAL A 46 -13.09 -29.14 -4.97
C VAL A 46 -12.91 -30.62 -4.61
N VAL A 47 -13.50 -31.06 -3.49
CA VAL A 47 -13.38 -32.45 -3.03
C VAL A 47 -14.00 -33.41 -4.05
N ALA A 48 -15.18 -33.10 -4.56
CA ALA A 48 -15.87 -33.94 -5.53
C ALA A 48 -15.09 -34.05 -6.86
N TYR A 49 -14.53 -32.96 -7.37
CA TYR A 49 -13.69 -33.02 -8.59
C TYR A 49 -12.39 -33.76 -8.37
N GLN A 50 -11.76 -33.68 -7.19
CA GLN A 50 -10.57 -34.46 -6.87
C GLN A 50 -10.85 -35.96 -6.88
N VAL A 51 -11.99 -36.38 -6.31
CA VAL A 51 -12.45 -37.77 -6.36
C VAL A 51 -12.75 -38.19 -7.81
N GLN A 52 -13.45 -37.36 -8.59
CA GLN A 52 -13.71 -37.66 -10.00
C GLN A 52 -12.42 -37.82 -10.82
N LEU A 53 -11.39 -37.02 -10.55
CA LEU A 53 -10.12 -37.06 -11.26
C LEU A 53 -9.22 -38.24 -10.87
N SER A 54 -9.48 -38.89 -9.72
CA SER A 54 -8.77 -40.11 -9.31
C SER A 54 -9.31 -41.36 -9.99
N GLU A 55 -10.54 -41.32 -10.51
CA GLU A 55 -11.16 -42.38 -11.31
C GLU A 55 -10.72 -42.32 -12.79
N PRO A 56 -10.74 -43.45 -13.51
CA PRO A 56 -10.54 -43.46 -14.95
C PRO A 56 -11.72 -42.80 -15.65
N ILE A 57 -11.50 -41.59 -16.18
CA ILE A 57 -12.50 -40.80 -16.90
C ILE A 57 -12.02 -40.49 -18.33
N GLU A 58 -12.97 -40.21 -19.22
CA GLU A 58 -12.66 -39.89 -20.61
C GLU A 58 -11.82 -38.62 -20.73
N ARG A 59 -11.04 -38.54 -21.82
CA ARG A 59 -10.06 -37.47 -22.03
C ARG A 59 -10.72 -36.09 -22.02
N GLU A 60 -11.87 -35.95 -22.65
CA GLU A 60 -12.62 -34.69 -22.76
C GLU A 60 -13.17 -34.26 -21.39
N ASP A 61 -13.87 -35.15 -20.69
CA ASP A 61 -14.41 -34.92 -19.34
C ASP A 61 -13.31 -34.56 -18.33
N ARG A 62 -12.14 -35.19 -18.43
CA ARG A 62 -10.99 -34.88 -17.57
C ARG A 62 -10.53 -33.43 -17.71
N SER A 63 -10.48 -32.92 -18.93
CA SER A 63 -10.06 -31.54 -19.17
C SER A 63 -11.09 -30.52 -18.63
N GLY A 64 -12.38 -30.85 -18.72
CA GLY A 64 -13.46 -30.07 -18.12
C GLY A 64 -13.43 -30.07 -16.58
N ALA A 65 -13.25 -31.25 -15.96
CA ALA A 65 -13.16 -31.40 -14.51
C ALA A 65 -11.94 -30.66 -13.93
N LEU A 66 -10.77 -30.73 -14.59
CA LEU A 66 -9.59 -29.94 -14.18
C LEU A 66 -9.84 -28.44 -14.25
N LEU A 67 -10.51 -27.95 -15.30
CA LEU A 67 -10.84 -26.53 -15.41
C LEU A 67 -11.75 -26.10 -14.24
N ARG A 68 -12.81 -26.86 -13.98
CA ARG A 68 -13.77 -26.54 -12.91
C ARG A 68 -13.12 -26.63 -11.53
N LEU A 69 -12.25 -27.62 -11.29
CA LEU A 69 -11.45 -27.70 -10.07
C LEU A 69 -10.58 -26.45 -9.86
N GLY A 70 -9.86 -26.02 -10.91
CA GLY A 70 -9.04 -24.82 -10.84
C GLY A 70 -9.87 -23.55 -10.57
N LEU A 71 -11.06 -23.45 -11.18
CA LEU A 71 -11.98 -22.33 -10.94
C LEU A 71 -12.55 -22.35 -9.52
N SER A 72 -12.93 -23.52 -9.00
CA SER A 72 -13.40 -23.67 -7.61
C SER A 72 -12.33 -23.25 -6.61
N TYR A 73 -11.04 -23.50 -6.88
CA TYR A 73 -9.96 -22.99 -6.05
C TYR A 73 -9.88 -21.46 -6.08
N LEU A 74 -9.95 -20.83 -7.26
CA LEU A 74 -9.93 -19.37 -7.37
C LEU A 74 -11.08 -18.70 -6.61
N THR A 75 -12.26 -19.33 -6.58
CA THR A 75 -13.42 -18.78 -5.86
C THR A 75 -13.30 -18.82 -4.34
N LEU A 76 -12.39 -19.62 -3.78
CA LEU A 76 -12.13 -19.64 -2.34
C LEU A 76 -11.32 -18.41 -1.86
N ALA A 77 -10.68 -17.68 -2.78
CA ALA A 77 -9.99 -16.40 -2.51
C ALA A 77 -8.95 -16.45 -1.37
N THR A 78 -8.22 -17.57 -1.24
CA THR A 78 -7.08 -17.68 -0.33
C THR A 78 -5.78 -17.84 -1.11
N ALA A 79 -4.67 -17.35 -0.56
CA ALA A 79 -3.35 -17.48 -1.20
C ALA A 79 -2.96 -18.94 -1.48
N GLU A 80 -3.34 -19.86 -0.58
CA GLU A 80 -3.13 -21.29 -0.76
C GLU A 80 -4.00 -21.84 -1.91
N ALA A 81 -5.29 -21.48 -1.95
CA ALA A 81 -6.17 -21.91 -3.01
C ALA A 81 -5.72 -21.37 -4.38
N ASP A 82 -5.25 -20.13 -4.45
CA ASP A 82 -4.68 -19.55 -5.67
C ASP A 82 -3.46 -20.33 -6.18
N ALA A 83 -2.57 -20.77 -5.27
CA ALA A 83 -1.43 -21.60 -5.63
C ALA A 83 -1.86 -22.97 -6.17
N ARG A 84 -2.87 -23.58 -5.54
CA ARG A 84 -3.47 -24.84 -6.03
C ARG A 84 -4.17 -24.66 -7.38
N ALA A 85 -4.92 -23.58 -7.57
CA ALA A 85 -5.55 -23.23 -8.85
C ALA A 85 -4.52 -23.12 -9.97
N GLU A 86 -3.43 -22.37 -9.71
CA GLU A 86 -2.34 -22.23 -10.65
C GLU A 86 -1.72 -23.58 -11.05
N TYR A 87 -1.47 -24.45 -10.07
CA TYR A 87 -0.96 -25.79 -10.30
C TYR A 87 -1.90 -26.60 -11.20
N VAL A 88 -3.20 -26.64 -10.89
CA VAL A 88 -4.21 -27.36 -11.67
C VAL A 88 -4.32 -26.83 -13.10
N PHE A 89 -4.31 -25.51 -13.30
CA PHE A 89 -4.35 -24.93 -14.65
C PHE A 89 -3.10 -25.26 -15.46
N ARG A 90 -1.91 -25.25 -14.84
CA ARG A 90 -0.66 -25.67 -15.50
C ARG A 90 -0.73 -27.14 -15.91
N GLN A 91 -1.26 -28.00 -15.04
CA GLN A 91 -1.47 -29.41 -15.34
C GLN A 91 -2.43 -29.60 -16.53
N LEU A 92 -3.56 -28.88 -16.53
CA LEU A 92 -4.55 -28.91 -17.62
C LEU A 92 -3.92 -28.49 -18.96
N ILE A 93 -3.15 -27.40 -18.98
CA ILE A 93 -2.48 -26.92 -20.20
C ILE A 93 -1.43 -27.92 -20.69
N ALA A 94 -0.68 -28.55 -19.79
CA ALA A 94 0.35 -29.51 -20.14
C ALA A 94 -0.24 -30.82 -20.69
N ALA A 95 -1.33 -31.32 -20.09
CA ALA A 95 -1.95 -32.59 -20.48
C ALA A 95 -2.91 -32.47 -21.67
N PHE A 96 -3.53 -31.30 -21.88
CA PHE A 96 -4.56 -31.07 -22.90
C PHE A 96 -4.34 -29.75 -23.66
N PRO A 97 -3.18 -29.53 -24.30
CA PRO A 97 -2.78 -28.23 -24.84
C PRO A 97 -3.75 -27.64 -25.88
N ASP A 98 -4.41 -28.50 -26.66
CA ASP A 98 -5.32 -28.12 -27.76
C ASP A 98 -6.80 -28.06 -27.34
N SER A 99 -7.11 -28.35 -26.07
CA SER A 99 -8.49 -28.30 -25.57
C SER A 99 -8.99 -26.86 -25.42
N ALA A 100 -10.29 -26.63 -25.64
CA ALA A 100 -10.93 -25.35 -25.34
C ALA A 100 -10.74 -24.95 -23.86
N HIS A 101 -10.69 -25.95 -22.97
CA HIS A 101 -10.43 -25.75 -21.53
C HIS A 101 -9.02 -25.25 -21.23
N ALA A 102 -8.00 -25.69 -21.97
CA ALA A 102 -6.65 -25.17 -21.82
C ALA A 102 -6.56 -23.67 -22.20
N GLN A 103 -7.31 -23.24 -23.21
CA GLN A 103 -7.38 -21.82 -23.53
C GLN A 103 -8.00 -20.99 -22.40
N SER A 104 -9.09 -21.47 -21.80
CA SER A 104 -9.70 -20.85 -20.62
C SER A 104 -8.75 -20.82 -19.43
N ALA A 105 -7.98 -21.89 -19.20
CA ALA A 105 -6.98 -21.96 -18.14
C ALA A 105 -5.82 -20.96 -18.34
N ARG A 106 -5.37 -20.73 -19.58
CA ARG A 106 -4.35 -19.69 -19.89
C ARG A 106 -4.85 -18.29 -19.54
N ILE A 107 -6.12 -18.00 -19.87
CA ILE A 107 -6.75 -16.73 -19.53
C ILE A 107 -6.84 -16.57 -18.01
N ALA A 108 -7.29 -17.61 -17.30
CA ALA A 108 -7.37 -17.62 -15.84
C ALA A 108 -6.00 -17.39 -15.18
N LEU A 109 -4.95 -18.09 -15.62
CA LEU A 109 -3.58 -17.89 -15.14
C LEU A 109 -3.06 -16.47 -15.38
N THR A 110 -3.36 -15.90 -16.55
CA THR A 110 -2.95 -14.53 -16.87
C THR A 110 -3.63 -13.53 -15.93
N ARG A 111 -4.92 -13.71 -15.65
CA ARG A 111 -5.66 -12.88 -14.69
C ARG A 111 -5.12 -13.02 -13.27
N LEU A 112 -4.87 -14.25 -12.82
CA LEU A 112 -4.30 -14.53 -11.51
C LEU A 112 -2.92 -13.85 -11.32
N LYS A 113 -2.03 -13.96 -12.31
CA LYS A 113 -0.71 -13.29 -12.27
C LYS A 113 -0.84 -11.77 -12.19
N ARG A 114 -1.74 -11.17 -12.97
CA ARG A 114 -2.00 -9.73 -12.93
C ARG A 114 -2.58 -9.29 -11.58
N ALA A 115 -3.50 -10.07 -11.01
CA ALA A 115 -4.07 -9.81 -9.69
C ALA A 115 -2.97 -9.77 -8.62
N ARG A 116 -2.12 -10.80 -8.54
CA ARG A 116 -0.98 -10.84 -7.60
C ARG A 116 0.01 -9.69 -7.81
N GLN A 117 0.32 -9.35 -9.06
CA GLN A 117 1.18 -8.21 -9.36
C GLN A 117 0.56 -6.88 -8.89
N SER A 118 -0.75 -6.72 -9.07
CA SER A 118 -1.48 -5.54 -8.60
C SER A 118 -1.50 -5.44 -7.07
N GLU A 119 -1.67 -6.56 -6.36
CA GLU A 119 -1.61 -6.63 -4.90
C GLU A 119 -0.21 -6.30 -4.37
N ALA A 120 0.84 -6.86 -4.98
CA ALA A 120 2.22 -6.53 -4.65
C ALA A 120 2.52 -5.04 -4.85
N THR A 121 1.98 -4.45 -5.92
CA THR A 121 2.13 -3.01 -6.22
C THR A 121 1.40 -2.17 -5.18
N ARG A 122 0.16 -2.53 -4.83
CA ARG A 122 -0.61 -1.87 -3.75
C ARG A 122 0.11 -1.91 -2.41
N ALA A 123 0.64 -3.06 -2.02
CA ALA A 123 1.41 -3.20 -0.78
C ALA A 123 2.66 -2.30 -0.79
N SER A 124 3.39 -2.24 -1.90
CA SER A 124 4.52 -1.33 -2.06
C SER A 124 4.11 0.15 -1.98
N ASP A 125 2.96 0.50 -2.57
CA ASP A 125 2.43 1.85 -2.56
C ASP A 125 1.97 2.28 -1.17
N GLU A 126 1.33 1.39 -0.40
CA GLU A 126 0.94 1.65 0.98
C GLU A 126 2.15 1.98 1.85
N VAL A 127 3.24 1.22 1.73
CA VAL A 127 4.51 1.50 2.43
C VAL A 127 5.08 2.86 2.02
N ARG A 128 5.05 3.19 0.72
CA ARG A 128 5.51 4.49 0.20
C ARG A 128 4.67 5.65 0.75
N ILE A 129 3.34 5.50 0.79
CA ILE A 129 2.42 6.49 1.34
C ILE A 129 2.70 6.71 2.83
N ALA A 130 2.83 5.65 3.62
CA ALA A 130 3.15 5.75 5.04
C ALA A 130 4.48 6.50 5.28
N ARG A 131 5.52 6.22 4.47
CA ARG A 131 6.80 6.93 4.54
C ARG A 131 6.64 8.42 4.22
N LEU A 132 5.89 8.77 3.18
CA LEU A 132 5.65 10.17 2.81
C LEU A 132 4.87 10.93 3.89
N GLN A 133 3.89 10.29 4.53
CA GLN A 133 3.15 10.88 5.64
C GLN A 133 4.06 11.21 6.83
N LEU A 134 5.00 10.33 7.17
CA LEU A 134 5.97 10.57 8.23
C LEU A 134 6.87 11.78 7.92
N VAL A 135 7.39 11.85 6.70
CA VAL A 135 8.23 12.95 6.22
C VAL A 135 7.44 14.27 6.22
N LEU A 136 6.21 14.27 5.69
CA LEU A 136 5.34 15.44 5.70
C LEU A 136 5.07 15.93 7.14
N GLY A 137 4.84 15.01 8.08
CA GLY A 137 4.67 15.33 9.49
C GLY A 137 5.91 15.99 10.11
N ALA A 138 7.11 15.52 9.76
CA ALA A 138 8.36 16.13 10.21
C ALA A 138 8.53 17.55 9.66
N TYR A 139 8.29 17.76 8.36
CA TYR A 139 8.35 19.08 7.74
C TYR A 139 7.33 20.06 8.34
N LYS A 140 6.09 19.62 8.61
CA LYS A 140 5.07 20.46 9.27
C LYS A 140 5.55 20.93 10.65
N ARG A 141 6.11 20.03 11.46
CA ARG A 141 6.68 20.40 12.78
C ARG A 141 7.84 21.38 12.65
N GLN A 142 8.74 21.17 11.68
CA GLN A 142 9.84 22.09 11.43
C GLN A 142 9.31 23.48 11.04
N LEU A 143 8.31 23.53 10.15
CA LEU A 143 7.69 24.78 9.72
C LEU A 143 7.09 25.55 10.90
N THR A 144 6.36 24.87 11.79
CA THR A 144 5.81 25.48 13.01
C THR A 144 6.92 26.07 13.88
N ARG A 145 7.98 25.30 14.16
CA ARG A 145 9.13 25.80 14.94
C ARG A 145 9.80 27.02 14.30
N THR A 146 9.95 27.02 12.99
CA THR A 146 10.53 28.18 12.29
C THR A 146 9.62 29.41 12.36
N ARG A 147 8.30 29.23 12.32
CA ARG A 147 7.34 30.33 12.47
C ARG A 147 7.37 30.91 13.88
N GLU A 148 7.41 30.06 14.90
CA GLU A 148 7.53 30.49 16.31
C GLU A 148 8.84 31.26 16.54
N ARG A 149 9.97 30.76 16.02
CA ARG A 149 11.26 31.47 16.08
C ARG A 149 11.21 32.83 15.39
N LEU A 150 10.56 32.92 14.22
CA LEU A 150 10.42 34.17 13.50
C LEU A 150 9.53 35.17 14.26
N ALA A 151 8.46 34.70 14.90
CA ALA A 151 7.60 35.53 15.72
C ALA A 151 8.36 36.11 16.93
N ALA A 152 9.07 35.25 17.67
CA ALA A 152 9.91 35.68 18.80
C ALA A 152 11.00 36.68 18.38
N TYR A 153 11.64 36.46 17.23
CA TYR A 153 12.62 37.40 16.69
C TYR A 153 12.00 38.77 16.37
N ARG A 154 10.79 38.80 15.79
CA ARG A 154 10.09 40.05 15.46
C ARG A 154 9.73 40.83 16.71
N GLU A 155 9.23 40.15 17.74
CA GLU A 155 8.90 40.74 19.04
C GLU A 155 10.14 41.34 19.70
N ALA A 156 11.21 40.56 19.86
CA ALA A 156 12.47 41.03 20.43
C ALA A 156 13.07 42.21 19.63
N ASN A 157 12.99 42.17 18.30
CA ASN A 157 13.47 43.28 17.47
C ASN A 157 12.59 44.54 17.63
N SER A 158 11.29 44.39 17.87
CA SER A 158 10.39 45.52 18.14
C SER A 158 10.70 46.16 19.50
N GLU A 159 10.94 45.36 20.53
CA GLU A 159 11.37 45.83 21.86
C GLU A 159 12.71 46.55 21.78
N ALA A 160 13.72 45.94 21.17
CA ALA A 160 15.04 46.54 20.98
C ALA A 160 14.98 47.81 20.10
N SER A 161 14.04 47.90 19.16
CA SER A 161 13.79 49.14 18.42
C SER A 161 13.21 50.22 19.32
N SER A 162 12.24 49.89 20.17
CA SER A 162 11.64 50.85 21.12
C SER A 162 12.66 51.38 22.12
N GLU A 163 13.50 50.50 22.68
CA GLU A 163 14.57 50.86 23.60
C GLU A 163 15.60 51.76 22.92
N ARG A 164 16.04 51.40 21.70
CA ARG A 164 16.92 52.25 20.89
C ARG A 164 16.32 53.64 20.69
N THR A 165 15.02 53.76 20.41
CA THR A 165 14.39 55.09 20.27
C THR A 165 14.32 55.86 21.59
N ALA A 166 14.19 55.18 22.74
CA ALA A 166 14.18 55.82 24.04
C ALA A 166 15.58 56.36 24.41
N LEU A 167 16.62 55.55 24.21
CA LEU A 167 18.01 55.94 24.44
C LEU A 167 18.45 57.09 23.52
N VAL A 168 18.03 57.10 22.25
CA VAL A 168 18.30 58.21 21.33
C VAL A 168 17.72 59.52 21.89
N LYS A 169 16.47 59.51 22.36
CA LYS A 169 15.85 60.69 22.99
C LYS A 169 16.55 61.12 24.27
N GLU A 170 16.99 60.16 25.09
CA GLU A 170 17.75 60.46 26.32
C GLU A 170 19.09 61.13 26.01
N ILE A 171 19.84 60.60 25.03
CA ILE A 171 21.09 61.19 24.56
C ILE A 171 20.87 62.61 24.04
N GLU A 172 19.82 62.85 23.27
CA GLU A 172 19.45 64.20 22.82
C GLU A 172 19.18 65.14 23.99
N GLY A 173 18.42 64.68 25.00
CA GLY A 173 18.16 65.44 26.22
C GLY A 173 19.42 65.74 27.03
N LEU A 174 20.34 64.79 27.16
CA LEU A 174 21.62 64.98 27.83
C LEU A 174 22.52 65.96 27.08
N LYS A 175 22.56 65.89 25.74
CA LYS A 175 23.30 66.86 24.90
C LYS A 175 22.82 68.29 25.14
N LEU A 176 21.51 68.51 25.23
CA LEU A 176 20.96 69.83 25.54
C LEU A 176 21.36 70.32 26.94
N LYS A 177 21.36 69.44 27.94
CA LYS A 177 21.81 69.78 29.31
C LYS A 177 23.30 70.14 29.36
N VAL A 178 24.15 69.35 28.68
CA VAL A 178 25.58 69.63 28.57
C VAL A 178 25.80 71.00 27.95
N LYS A 179 25.14 71.28 26.82
CA LYS A 179 25.22 72.58 26.16
C LYS A 179 24.79 73.74 27.08
N ALA A 180 23.69 73.59 27.82
CA ALA A 180 23.24 74.62 28.77
C ALA A 180 24.22 74.83 29.94
N GLN A 181 24.89 73.76 30.39
CA GLN A 181 25.94 73.85 31.41
C GLN A 181 27.20 74.54 30.88
N GLU A 182 27.61 74.24 29.64
CA GLU A 182 28.72 74.92 28.97
C GLU A 182 28.45 76.43 28.86
N GLU A 183 27.26 76.82 28.40
CA GLU A 183 26.84 78.24 28.33
C GLU A 183 26.85 78.91 29.71
N ARG A 184 26.41 78.19 30.76
CA ARG A 184 26.44 78.69 32.15
C ARG A 184 27.86 78.88 32.67
N ILE A 185 28.76 77.91 32.44
CA ILE A 185 30.17 77.98 32.84
C ILE A 185 30.84 79.17 32.15
N GLU A 186 30.59 79.35 30.85
CA GLU A 186 31.11 80.49 30.09
C GLU A 186 30.63 81.82 30.69
N GLY A 187 29.34 81.92 31.02
CA GLY A 187 28.76 83.10 31.68
C GLY A 187 29.40 83.40 33.05
N LEU A 188 29.58 82.39 33.90
CA LEU A 188 30.23 82.53 35.21
C LEU A 188 31.71 82.91 35.06
N SER A 189 32.42 82.36 34.08
CA SER A 189 33.82 82.72 33.80
C SER A 189 33.97 84.20 33.46
N LYS A 190 33.09 84.73 32.61
CA LYS A 190 33.07 86.17 32.26
C LYS A 190 32.81 87.05 33.48
N GLN A 191 31.91 86.64 34.37
CA GLN A 191 31.64 87.36 35.62
C GLN A 191 32.84 87.36 36.56
N LEU A 192 33.51 86.22 36.71
CA LEU A 192 34.72 86.10 37.52
C LEU A 192 35.83 87.02 37.02
N ASP A 193 36.05 87.05 35.70
CA ASP A 193 37.06 87.92 35.09
C ASP A 193 36.73 89.41 35.26
N ALA A 194 35.45 89.78 35.24
CA ALA A 194 35.02 91.14 35.55
C ALA A 194 35.32 91.53 37.02
N ILE A 195 35.07 90.63 37.98
CA ILE A 195 35.40 90.85 39.39
C ILE A 195 36.91 90.99 39.59
N LYS A 196 37.72 90.10 38.97
CA LYS A 196 39.18 90.19 39.04
C LYS A 196 39.72 91.53 38.57
N ARG A 197 39.14 92.12 37.51
CA ARG A 197 39.53 93.46 37.03
C ARG A 197 39.27 94.53 38.09
N ILE A 198 38.09 94.49 38.74
CA ILE A 198 37.73 95.43 39.82
C ILE A 198 38.70 95.33 40.99
N ASP A 199 39.09 94.12 41.39
CA ASP A 199 40.02 93.93 42.52
C ASP A 199 41.45 94.39 42.17
N LEU A 200 41.91 94.16 40.93
CA LEU A 200 43.21 94.64 40.47
C LEU A 200 43.29 96.17 40.42
N ASP A 201 42.21 96.84 40.02
CA ASP A 201 42.12 98.31 40.02
C ASP A 201 42.08 98.93 41.43
N ARG A 202 41.88 98.12 42.48
CA ARG A 202 41.77 98.56 43.88
C ARG A 202 43.03 98.39 44.73
N GLN A 203 44.11 97.81 44.19
CA GLN A 203 45.38 97.80 44.93
C GLN A 203 45.97 99.22 45.00
N PRO A 204 46.15 99.82 46.20
CA PRO A 204 46.81 101.10 46.33
C PRO A 204 48.32 100.96 46.10
N ASP A 205 48.91 101.94 45.42
CA ASP A 205 50.36 102.13 45.28
C ASP A 205 51.06 102.36 46.64
#